data_AF-A0A1H4NPX9-F1
#
_entry.id   AF-A0A1H4NPX9-F1
#
_cell.length_a   1.000
_cell.length_b   1.000
_cell.length_c   1.000
_cell.angle_alpha   90.00
_cell.angle_beta   90.00
_cell.angle_gamma   90.00
#
_symmetry.space_group_name_H-M   'P 1'
#
loop_
_entity.id
_entity.type
_entity.pdbx_description
1 polymer ?
#
loop_
_entity_poly.entity_id
_entity_poly.type
_entity_poly.pdbx_seq_one_letter_code
_entity_poly.pdbx_strand_id
1 'polypeptide(L)'
;MDNTQEINYSVIIKNNPANETISLINSYWSYKKGEFINKPKQLANENNISLHDLFLTIKEYSNVQLECNCGSCNDNIKQEVTSQTHFISILKNLPLCKECIDKRKLKEEEENKRLIEIRRKEYELAEIKYRQQKAFNSAIERYKETRIHEDEARFMIHFINTCPNRISLSYYNENYLNFYKFKLLELIDIEENFADEYVVISYPEELKDLLVSEIKQESLGTKPTNTNTWSRLSFLLEKNKTYRNIHTPRFSGTLLIKEDVYLEKGTKCLYGVWDRDHNDAWLTLTPISDIIVAKNKPMHKEPKHIANILNSFLDNPDNRDY
;
A
#
# COMPACT_ATOMS: atom_id res chain seq x y z
N MET A 1 -45.31 -30.27 5.07
CA MET A 1 -46.36 -30.29 4.04
C MET A 1 -47.57 -30.92 4.68
N ASP A 2 -48.72 -30.24 4.66
CA ASP A 2 -49.98 -30.80 5.15
C ASP A 2 -50.32 -32.07 4.36
N ASN A 3 -50.50 -33.20 5.06
CA ASN A 3 -50.78 -34.53 4.49
C ASN A 3 -52.18 -34.66 3.87
N THR A 4 -52.80 -33.55 3.47
CA THR A 4 -54.21 -33.47 3.01
C THR A 4 -54.36 -32.94 1.59
N GLN A 5 -53.30 -32.52 0.91
CA GLN A 5 -53.39 -32.15 -0.51
C GLN A 5 -53.66 -33.39 -1.37
N GLU A 6 -54.79 -33.39 -2.08
CA GLU A 6 -55.09 -34.38 -3.11
C GLU A 6 -54.03 -34.26 -4.23
N ILE A 7 -53.28 -35.34 -4.45
CA ILE A 7 -52.24 -35.41 -5.47
C ILE A 7 -52.90 -35.88 -6.76
N ASN A 8 -52.83 -35.05 -7.80
CA ASN A 8 -53.39 -35.38 -9.10
C ASN A 8 -52.37 -36.18 -9.93
N TYR A 9 -52.72 -37.41 -10.30
CA TYR A 9 -51.92 -38.22 -11.21
C TYR A 9 -52.82 -39.10 -12.08
N SER A 10 -52.34 -39.42 -13.28
CA SER A 10 -53.03 -40.32 -14.21
C SER A 10 -52.10 -41.47 -14.61
N VAL A 11 -52.58 -42.70 -14.43
CA VAL A 11 -51.90 -43.91 -14.89
C VAL A 11 -52.29 -44.16 -16.34
N ILE A 12 -51.30 -44.15 -17.22
CA ILE A 12 -51.43 -44.41 -18.65
C ILE A 12 -51.02 -45.87 -18.90
N ILE A 13 -51.98 -46.69 -19.31
CA ILE A 13 -51.73 -48.08 -19.70
C ILE A 13 -51.25 -48.13 -21.15
N LYS A 14 -50.12 -48.80 -21.38
CA LYS A 14 -49.47 -48.96 -22.69
C LYS A 14 -49.67 -50.38 -23.20
N ASN A 15 -49.57 -50.57 -24.52
CA ASN A 15 -49.51 -51.88 -25.19
C ASN A 15 -50.70 -52.83 -24.94
N ASN A 16 -51.83 -52.34 -24.44
CA ASN A 16 -53.09 -53.08 -24.26
C ASN A 16 -52.91 -54.47 -23.61
N PRO A 17 -52.43 -54.54 -22.36
CA PRO A 17 -52.15 -55.81 -21.70
C PRO A 17 -53.44 -56.50 -21.25
N ALA A 18 -53.33 -57.75 -20.79
CA ALA A 18 -54.45 -58.49 -20.24
C ALA A 18 -55.06 -57.77 -19.02
N ASN A 19 -56.35 -58.01 -18.76
CA ASN A 19 -57.08 -57.38 -17.65
C ASN A 19 -56.42 -57.62 -16.28
N GLU A 20 -55.81 -58.79 -16.08
CA GLU A 20 -55.04 -59.12 -14.87
C GLU A 20 -53.86 -58.17 -14.68
N THR A 21 -53.12 -57.89 -15.75
CA THR A 21 -52.00 -56.93 -15.77
C THR A 21 -52.47 -55.50 -15.52
N ILE A 22 -53.61 -55.10 -16.08
CA ILE A 22 -54.22 -53.78 -15.81
C ILE A 22 -54.56 -53.64 -14.32
N SER A 23 -55.16 -54.67 -13.73
CA SER A 23 -55.47 -54.71 -12.29
C SER A 23 -54.21 -54.61 -11.42
N LEU A 24 -53.15 -55.35 -11.80
CA LEU A 24 -51.85 -55.29 -11.13
C LEU A 24 -51.24 -53.89 -11.18
N ILE A 25 -51.25 -53.24 -12.34
CA ILE A 25 -50.71 -51.88 -12.54
C ILE A 25 -51.49 -50.86 -11.69
N ASN A 26 -52.82 -50.91 -11.73
CA ASN A 26 -53.66 -50.00 -10.94
C ASN A 26 -53.45 -50.19 -9.43
N SER A 27 -53.28 -51.45 -9.00
CA SER A 27 -52.97 -51.78 -7.61
C SER A 27 -51.59 -51.27 -7.19
N TYR A 28 -50.58 -51.39 -8.06
CA TYR A 28 -49.24 -50.86 -7.84
C TYR A 28 -49.25 -49.34 -7.68
N TRP A 29 -49.99 -48.62 -8.51
CA TRP A 29 -50.06 -47.16 -8.48
C TRP A 29 -51.11 -46.59 -7.51
N SER A 30 -51.74 -47.42 -6.68
CA SER A 30 -52.76 -46.96 -5.74
C SER A 30 -52.12 -46.14 -4.61
N TYR A 31 -52.41 -44.84 -4.59
CA TYR A 31 -51.82 -43.87 -3.66
C TYR A 31 -52.92 -43.16 -2.86
N LYS A 32 -52.81 -43.16 -1.54
CA LYS A 32 -53.82 -42.57 -0.64
C LYS A 32 -53.17 -42.04 0.63
N LYS A 33 -53.59 -40.85 1.08
CA LYS A 33 -53.12 -40.22 2.33
C LYS A 33 -51.58 -40.13 2.45
N GLY A 34 -50.89 -39.81 1.36
CA GLY A 34 -49.45 -39.62 1.38
C GLY A 34 -48.62 -40.88 1.12
N GLU A 35 -49.24 -42.05 0.98
CA GLU A 35 -48.55 -43.33 0.85
C GLU A 35 -49.13 -44.22 -0.26
N PHE A 36 -48.27 -45.06 -0.85
CA PHE A 36 -48.74 -46.14 -1.72
C PHE A 36 -49.36 -47.25 -0.87
N ILE A 37 -50.59 -47.64 -1.20
CA ILE A 37 -51.35 -48.66 -0.47
C ILE A 37 -50.61 -50.00 -0.52
N ASN A 38 -50.09 -50.34 -1.70
CA ASN A 38 -49.43 -51.62 -1.95
C ASN A 38 -47.91 -51.43 -2.07
N LYS A 39 -47.17 -52.06 -1.15
CA LYS A 39 -45.71 -52.16 -1.27
C LYS A 39 -45.35 -53.17 -2.37
N PRO A 40 -44.34 -52.90 -3.22
CA PRO A 40 -44.01 -53.78 -4.34
C PRO A 40 -43.75 -55.24 -3.94
N LYS A 41 -43.09 -55.48 -2.80
CA LYS A 41 -42.83 -56.83 -2.28
C LYS A 41 -44.12 -57.58 -1.92
N GLN A 42 -45.07 -56.89 -1.30
CA GLN A 42 -46.35 -57.48 -0.91
C GLN A 42 -47.17 -57.83 -2.16
N LEU A 43 -47.26 -56.88 -3.09
CA LEU A 43 -48.00 -57.07 -4.34
C LEU A 43 -47.43 -58.20 -5.20
N ALA A 44 -46.11 -58.33 -5.27
CA ALA A 44 -45.44 -59.43 -5.97
C ALA A 44 -45.79 -60.80 -5.37
N ASN A 45 -45.76 -60.90 -4.03
CA ASN A 45 -46.12 -62.14 -3.32
C ASN A 45 -47.60 -62.51 -3.51
N GLU A 46 -48.51 -61.53 -3.44
CA GLU A 46 -49.95 -61.75 -3.64
C GLU A 46 -50.29 -62.24 -5.06
N ASN A 47 -49.49 -61.86 -6.06
CA ASN A 47 -49.67 -62.24 -7.45
C ASN A 47 -48.78 -63.43 -7.88
N ASN A 48 -48.05 -64.06 -6.95
CA ASN A 48 -47.13 -65.17 -7.22
C ASN A 48 -46.08 -64.87 -8.33
N ILE A 49 -45.63 -63.63 -8.43
CA ILE A 49 -44.59 -63.20 -9.38
C ILE A 49 -43.32 -62.77 -8.65
N SER A 50 -42.18 -62.80 -9.34
CA SER A 50 -40.97 -62.23 -8.76
C SER A 50 -41.08 -60.69 -8.73
N LEU A 51 -40.36 -60.07 -7.78
CA LEU A 51 -40.27 -58.60 -7.72
C LEU A 51 -39.69 -58.02 -9.02
N HIS A 52 -38.80 -58.77 -9.69
CA HIS A 52 -38.22 -58.36 -10.96
C HIS A 52 -39.29 -58.33 -12.07
N ASP A 53 -40.12 -59.38 -12.18
CA ASP A 53 -41.19 -59.46 -13.16
C ASP A 53 -42.25 -58.40 -12.94
N LEU A 54 -42.56 -58.08 -11.67
CA LEU A 54 -43.41 -56.95 -11.33
C LEU A 54 -42.85 -55.64 -11.91
N PHE A 55 -41.58 -55.33 -11.66
CA PHE A 55 -40.98 -54.09 -12.17
C PHE A 55 -40.87 -54.06 -13.70
N LEU A 56 -40.58 -55.19 -14.35
CA LEU A 56 -40.61 -55.29 -15.81
C LEU A 56 -42.01 -54.98 -16.35
N THR A 57 -43.03 -55.60 -15.76
CA THR A 57 -44.44 -55.38 -16.12
C THR A 57 -44.85 -53.92 -15.96
N ILE A 58 -44.54 -53.30 -14.82
CA ILE A 58 -44.84 -51.88 -14.57
C ILE A 58 -44.11 -51.00 -15.60
N LYS A 59 -42.83 -51.26 -15.89
CA LYS A 59 -42.04 -50.46 -16.83
C LYS A 59 -42.52 -50.58 -18.27
N GLU A 60 -42.93 -51.78 -18.68
CA GLU A 60 -43.35 -52.08 -20.05
C GLU A 60 -44.76 -51.55 -20.34
N TYR A 61 -45.69 -51.74 -19.40
CA TYR A 61 -47.11 -51.54 -19.62
C TYR A 61 -47.70 -50.31 -18.94
N SER A 62 -46.91 -49.56 -18.15
CA SER A 62 -47.42 -48.38 -17.46
C SER A 62 -46.50 -47.18 -17.57
N ASN A 63 -47.12 -46.02 -17.52
CA ASN A 63 -46.46 -44.75 -17.27
C ASN A 63 -47.40 -43.86 -16.49
N VAL A 64 -46.88 -43.06 -15.56
CA VAL A 64 -47.71 -42.16 -14.77
C VAL A 64 -47.33 -40.72 -15.11
N GLN A 65 -48.35 -39.91 -15.37
CA GLN A 65 -48.21 -38.45 -15.39
C GLN A 65 -48.64 -37.91 -14.03
N LEU A 66 -47.69 -37.31 -13.32
CA LEU A 66 -47.90 -36.65 -12.05
C LEU A 66 -48.04 -35.14 -12.30
N GLU A 67 -49.14 -34.55 -11.83
CA GLU A 67 -49.32 -33.11 -11.79
C GLU A 67 -48.83 -32.61 -10.42
N CYS A 68 -47.82 -31.75 -10.44
CA CYS A 68 -47.22 -31.19 -9.23
C CYS A 68 -46.88 -29.72 -9.44
N ASN A 69 -46.67 -28.99 -8.35
CA ASN A 69 -46.32 -27.58 -8.43
C ASN A 69 -44.82 -27.40 -8.60
N CYS A 70 -44.42 -26.38 -9.36
CA CYS A 70 -43.05 -25.92 -9.44
C CYS A 70 -42.55 -25.49 -8.05
N GLY A 71 -41.40 -25.99 -7.62
CA GLY A 71 -40.82 -25.69 -6.31
C GLY A 71 -40.41 -24.22 -6.10
N SER A 72 -40.50 -23.36 -7.12
CA SER A 72 -40.14 -21.95 -7.05
C SER A 72 -41.28 -20.98 -7.33
N CYS A 73 -42.16 -21.26 -8.29
CA CYS A 73 -43.24 -20.33 -8.69
C CYS A 73 -44.65 -20.89 -8.47
N ASN A 74 -44.78 -22.12 -7.98
CA ASN A 74 -46.05 -22.84 -7.82
C ASN A 74 -46.85 -23.11 -9.11
N ASP A 75 -46.29 -22.88 -10.30
CA ASP A 75 -46.94 -23.28 -11.55
C ASP A 75 -47.14 -24.79 -11.63
N ASN A 76 -48.29 -25.23 -12.13
CA ASN A 76 -48.57 -26.66 -12.30
C ASN A 76 -47.73 -27.23 -13.45
N ILE A 77 -46.96 -28.28 -13.17
CA ILE A 77 -46.08 -28.99 -14.09
C ILE A 77 -46.42 -30.48 -14.12
N LYS A 78 -46.33 -31.05 -15.32
CA LYS A 78 -46.52 -32.48 -15.57
C LYS A 78 -45.18 -33.18 -15.58
N GLN A 79 -45.04 -34.20 -14.76
CA GLN A 79 -43.85 -35.04 -14.68
C GLN A 79 -44.16 -36.49 -15.02
N GLU A 80 -43.29 -37.09 -15.81
CA GLU A 80 -43.38 -38.50 -16.15
C GLU A 80 -42.68 -39.33 -15.08
N VAL A 81 -43.39 -40.28 -14.48
CA VAL A 81 -42.86 -41.16 -13.42
C VAL A 81 -43.07 -42.62 -13.75
N THR A 82 -41.99 -43.40 -13.54
CA THR A 82 -41.87 -44.80 -13.94
C THR A 82 -41.78 -45.76 -12.75
N SER A 83 -41.67 -45.23 -11.53
CA SER A 83 -41.68 -46.02 -10.30
C SER A 83 -42.26 -45.24 -9.13
N GLN A 84 -42.74 -45.97 -8.10
CA GLN A 84 -43.17 -45.37 -6.82
C GLN A 84 -42.06 -44.52 -6.17
N THR A 85 -40.81 -44.97 -6.25
CA THR A 85 -39.66 -44.23 -5.69
C THR A 85 -39.47 -42.90 -6.41
N HIS A 86 -39.55 -42.88 -7.75
CA HIS A 86 -39.45 -41.65 -8.53
C HIS A 86 -40.61 -40.70 -8.20
N PHE A 87 -41.84 -41.22 -8.10
CA PHE A 87 -43.02 -40.47 -7.69
C PHE A 87 -42.81 -39.78 -6.33
N ILE A 88 -42.38 -40.52 -5.30
CA ILE A 88 -42.10 -39.97 -3.97
C ILE A 88 -40.97 -38.93 -4.03
N SER A 89 -39.93 -39.17 -4.84
CA SER A 89 -38.80 -38.25 -4.92
C SER A 89 -39.21 -36.88 -5.47
N ILE A 90 -40.14 -36.85 -6.44
CA ILE A 90 -40.69 -35.61 -7.01
C ILE A 90 -41.53 -34.86 -5.96
N LEU A 91 -42.33 -35.58 -5.18
CA LEU A 91 -43.14 -34.95 -4.13
C LEU A 91 -42.29 -34.36 -3.00
N LYS A 92 -41.17 -35.01 -2.67
CA LYS A 92 -40.22 -34.51 -1.66
C LYS A 92 -39.41 -33.32 -2.18
N ASN A 93 -38.98 -33.40 -3.44
CA ASN A 93 -38.16 -32.40 -4.10
C ASN A 93 -38.88 -31.90 -5.35
N LEU A 94 -39.72 -30.89 -5.15
CA LEU A 94 -40.55 -30.34 -6.22
C LEU A 94 -39.66 -29.89 -7.40
N PRO A 95 -39.98 -30.27 -8.64
CA PRO A 95 -39.20 -29.88 -9.80
C PRO A 95 -39.35 -28.38 -10.07
N LEU A 96 -38.43 -27.83 -10.85
CA LEU A 96 -38.54 -26.48 -11.37
C LEU A 96 -39.20 -26.50 -12.74
N CYS A 97 -40.08 -25.53 -13.01
CA CYS A 97 -40.60 -25.31 -14.36
C CYS A 97 -39.48 -24.79 -15.27
N LYS A 98 -39.69 -24.91 -16.59
CA LYS A 98 -38.72 -24.48 -17.59
C LYS A 98 -38.31 -23.01 -17.42
N GLU A 99 -39.27 -22.13 -17.14
CA GLU A 99 -38.98 -20.71 -16.92
C GLU A 99 -38.11 -20.45 -15.69
N CYS A 100 -38.35 -21.16 -14.58
CA CYS A 100 -37.53 -21.05 -13.38
C CYS A 100 -36.11 -21.56 -13.62
N ILE A 101 -35.95 -22.64 -14.39
CA ILE A 101 -34.64 -23.16 -14.80
C ILE A 101 -33.91 -22.13 -15.65
N ASP A 102 -34.57 -21.56 -16.66
CA ASP A 102 -33.97 -20.60 -17.58
C ASP A 102 -33.61 -19.28 -16.87
N LYS A 103 -34.49 -18.78 -15.98
CA LYS A 103 -34.19 -17.61 -15.13
C LYS A 103 -32.98 -17.86 -14.23
N ARG A 104 -32.84 -19.07 -13.68
CA ARG A 104 -31.68 -19.42 -12.85
C ARG A 104 -30.39 -19.47 -13.68
N LYS A 105 -30.42 -20.10 -14.85
CA LYS A 105 -29.28 -20.14 -15.78
C LYS A 105 -28.84 -18.73 -16.20
N LEU A 106 -29.78 -17.86 -16.55
CA LEU A 106 -29.47 -16.47 -16.90
C LEU A 106 -28.77 -15.72 -15.76
N LYS A 107 -29.23 -15.90 -14.51
CA LYS A 107 -28.55 -15.32 -13.34
C LYS A 107 -27.14 -15.87 -13.16
N GLU A 108 -26.96 -17.17 -13.26
CA GLU A 108 -25.66 -17.84 -13.15
C GLU A 108 -24.69 -17.39 -14.27
N GLU A 109 -25.19 -17.20 -15.50
CA GLU A 109 -24.41 -16.65 -16.62
C GLU A 109 -24.02 -15.19 -16.39
N GLU A 110 -24.92 -14.36 -15.88
CA GLU A 110 -24.62 -12.95 -15.58
C GLU A 110 -23.59 -12.83 -14.46
N GLU A 111 -23.71 -13.63 -13.41
CA GLU A 111 -22.74 -13.68 -12.31
C GLU A 111 -21.37 -14.16 -12.79
N ASN A 112 -21.33 -15.20 -13.62
CA ASN A 112 -20.09 -15.67 -14.24
C ASN A 112 -19.43 -14.59 -15.12
N LYS A 113 -20.20 -13.84 -15.91
CA LYS A 113 -19.67 -12.72 -16.70
C LYS A 113 -19.05 -11.64 -15.80
N ARG A 114 -19.71 -11.29 -14.69
CA ARG A 114 -19.18 -10.34 -13.71
C ARG A 114 -17.87 -10.84 -13.09
N LEU A 115 -17.80 -12.12 -12.70
CA LEU A 115 -16.60 -12.73 -12.14
C LEU A 115 -15.43 -12.73 -13.14
N ILE A 116 -15.70 -13.02 -14.41
CA ILE A 116 -14.68 -12.97 -15.47
C ILE A 116 -14.12 -11.54 -15.62
N GLU A 117 -14.99 -10.53 -15.59
CA GLU A 117 -14.54 -9.14 -15.73
C GLU A 117 -13.70 -8.67 -14.52
N ILE A 118 -14.09 -9.06 -13.30
CA ILE A 118 -13.29 -8.79 -12.09
C ILE A 118 -11.90 -9.40 -12.22
N ARG A 119 -11.81 -10.68 -12.59
CA ARG A 119 -10.53 -11.37 -12.80
C ARG A 119 -9.68 -10.71 -13.88
N ARG A 120 -10.31 -10.20 -14.95
CA ARG A 120 -9.59 -9.48 -16.00
C ARG A 120 -8.95 -8.20 -15.46
N LYS A 121 -9.69 -7.42 -14.66
CA LYS A 121 -9.18 -6.20 -14.02
C LYS A 121 -8.06 -6.52 -13.02
N GLU A 122 -8.19 -7.58 -12.24
CA GLU A 122 -7.13 -8.03 -11.33
C GLU A 122 -5.85 -8.42 -12.09
N TYR A 123 -5.99 -9.12 -13.22
CA TYR A 123 -4.84 -9.48 -14.07
C TYR A 123 -4.18 -8.24 -14.69
N GLU A 124 -4.97 -7.31 -15.23
CA GLU A 124 -4.47 -6.04 -15.76
C GLU A 124 -3.70 -5.25 -14.69
N LEU A 125 -4.24 -5.15 -13.47
CA LEU A 125 -3.57 -4.50 -12.34
C LEU A 125 -2.28 -5.22 -11.93
N ALA A 126 -2.28 -6.54 -11.90
CA ALA A 126 -1.09 -7.33 -11.58
C ALA A 126 0.00 -7.15 -12.65
N GLU A 127 -0.37 -7.08 -13.92
CA GLU A 127 0.57 -6.84 -15.02
C GLU A 127 1.17 -5.42 -14.93
N ILE A 128 0.36 -4.40 -14.62
CA ILE A 128 0.83 -3.03 -14.38
C ILE A 128 1.84 -3.02 -13.23
N LYS A 129 1.49 -3.63 -12.08
CA LYS A 129 2.39 -3.74 -10.92
C LYS A 129 3.69 -4.47 -11.27
N TYR A 130 3.61 -5.55 -12.03
CA TYR A 130 4.79 -6.29 -12.48
C TYR A 130 5.70 -5.43 -13.36
N ARG A 131 5.13 -4.67 -14.31
CA ARG A 131 5.89 -3.74 -15.17
C ARG A 131 6.54 -2.64 -14.34
N GLN A 132 5.83 -2.04 -13.39
CA GLN A 132 6.35 -1.03 -12.47
C GLN A 132 7.49 -1.58 -11.62
N GLN A 133 7.32 -2.77 -11.02
CA GLN A 133 8.36 -3.42 -10.23
C GLN A 133 9.61 -3.71 -11.07
N LYS A 134 9.42 -4.19 -12.30
CA LYS A 134 10.52 -4.49 -13.21
C LYS A 134 11.29 -3.22 -13.58
N ALA A 135 10.58 -2.13 -13.90
CA ALA A 135 11.18 -0.83 -14.16
C ALA A 135 11.96 -0.32 -12.94
N PHE A 136 11.38 -0.42 -11.75
CA PHE A 136 12.03 -0.04 -10.50
C PHE A 136 13.28 -0.86 -10.21
N ASN A 137 13.25 -2.19 -10.42
CA ASN A 137 14.44 -3.02 -10.26
C ASN A 137 15.56 -2.63 -11.24
N SER A 138 15.22 -2.26 -12.48
CA SER A 138 16.20 -1.70 -13.43
C SER A 138 16.70 -0.31 -13.03
N ALA A 139 15.84 0.51 -12.43
CA ALA A 139 16.21 1.81 -11.85
C ALA A 139 17.17 1.65 -10.66
N ILE A 140 16.99 0.64 -9.81
CA ILE A 140 17.91 0.32 -8.70
C ILE A 140 19.32 0.03 -9.21
N GLU A 141 19.46 -0.75 -10.29
CA GLU A 141 20.79 -1.06 -10.83
C GLU A 141 21.49 0.21 -11.35
N ARG A 142 20.77 1.09 -12.06
CA ARG A 142 21.30 2.40 -12.49
C ARG A 142 21.58 3.34 -11.32
N TYR A 143 20.76 3.27 -10.27
CA TYR A 143 20.97 3.98 -9.03
C TYR A 143 22.26 3.55 -8.35
N LYS A 144 22.57 2.25 -8.25
CA LYS A 144 23.83 1.76 -7.67
C LYS A 144 25.07 2.26 -8.43
N GLU A 145 24.95 2.44 -9.75
CA GLU A 145 26.02 3.00 -10.58
C GLU A 145 26.17 4.53 -10.39
N THR A 146 25.12 5.19 -9.92
CA THR A 146 25.06 6.65 -9.77
C THR A 146 25.21 7.05 -8.31
N ARG A 147 26.26 7.81 -7.96
CA ARG A 147 26.38 8.36 -6.60
C ARG A 147 25.30 9.42 -6.36
N ILE A 148 24.20 9.03 -5.71
CA ILE A 148 23.28 9.97 -5.06
C ILE A 148 23.95 10.43 -3.76
N HIS A 149 23.96 11.74 -3.53
CA HIS A 149 24.49 12.33 -2.31
C HIS A 149 23.49 12.18 -1.17
N GLU A 150 23.98 12.06 0.06
CA GLU A 150 23.15 11.91 1.26
C GLU A 150 22.06 12.98 1.36
N ASP A 151 22.37 14.23 1.02
CA ASP A 151 21.43 15.36 1.06
C ASP A 151 20.28 15.21 0.05
N GLU A 152 20.55 14.64 -1.13
CA GLU A 152 19.54 14.37 -2.17
C GLU A 152 18.62 13.21 -1.73
N ALA A 153 19.18 12.18 -1.10
CA ALA A 153 18.41 11.07 -0.52
C ALA A 153 17.52 11.56 0.63
N ARG A 154 18.06 12.40 1.52
CA ARG A 154 17.31 13.03 2.62
C ARG A 154 16.19 13.93 2.12
N PHE A 155 16.44 14.71 1.06
CA PHE A 155 15.41 15.51 0.40
C PHE A 155 14.24 14.63 -0.08
N MET A 156 14.53 13.54 -0.79
CA MET A 156 13.47 12.66 -1.29
C MET A 156 12.74 11.91 -0.19
N ILE A 157 13.44 11.47 0.86
CA ILE A 157 12.78 10.87 2.04
C ILE A 157 11.85 11.89 2.71
N HIS A 158 12.28 13.15 2.85
CA HIS A 158 11.46 14.20 3.41
C HIS A 158 10.22 14.46 2.55
N PHE A 159 10.39 14.55 1.23
CA PHE A 159 9.31 14.69 0.27
C PHE A 159 8.27 13.57 0.42
N ILE A 160 8.72 12.29 0.38
CA ILE A 160 7.84 11.12 0.49
C ILE A 160 7.02 11.13 1.80
N ASN A 161 7.61 11.62 2.90
CA ASN A 161 6.95 11.62 4.21
C ASN A 161 6.00 12.81 4.43
N THR A 162 6.27 13.94 3.78
CA THR A 162 5.71 15.23 4.22
C THR A 162 4.90 15.90 3.12
N CYS A 163 5.21 15.63 1.86
CA CYS A 163 4.58 16.29 0.73
C CYS A 163 3.47 15.40 0.14
N PRO A 164 2.33 15.99 -0.26
CA PRO A 164 1.40 15.29 -1.13
C PRO A 164 2.04 15.02 -2.50
N ASN A 165 1.66 13.91 -3.14
CA ASN A 165 2.16 13.56 -4.49
C ASN A 165 1.83 14.64 -5.54
N ARG A 166 0.90 15.55 -5.25
CA ARG A 166 0.59 16.72 -6.07
C ARG A 166 1.15 17.97 -5.41
N ILE A 167 2.13 18.59 -6.05
CA ILE A 167 2.81 19.81 -5.60
C ILE A 167 2.59 20.97 -6.57
N SER A 168 2.79 22.20 -6.10
CA SER A 168 2.76 23.37 -6.99
C SER A 168 3.96 23.34 -7.96
N LEU A 169 3.76 23.91 -9.14
CA LEU A 169 4.83 24.06 -10.14
C LEU A 169 5.99 24.92 -9.59
N SER A 170 5.71 25.89 -8.71
CA SER A 170 6.74 26.70 -8.03
C SER A 170 7.67 25.86 -7.16
N TYR A 171 7.11 24.99 -6.31
CA TYR A 171 7.90 24.10 -5.43
C TYR A 171 8.71 23.09 -6.25
N TYR A 172 8.13 22.57 -7.34
CA TYR A 172 8.86 21.72 -8.28
C TYR A 172 10.05 22.45 -8.91
N ASN A 173 9.85 23.68 -9.39
CA ASN A 173 10.91 24.47 -10.01
C ASN A 173 12.05 24.83 -9.05
N GLU A 174 11.73 25.17 -7.80
CA GLU A 174 12.73 25.43 -6.75
C GLU A 174 13.62 24.22 -6.47
N ASN A 175 13.06 23.01 -6.61
CA ASN A 175 13.73 21.75 -6.31
C ASN A 175 14.01 20.91 -7.57
N TYR A 176 13.98 21.54 -8.76
CA TYR A 176 13.99 20.85 -10.05
C TYR A 176 15.17 19.89 -10.19
N LEU A 177 16.36 20.32 -9.76
CA LEU A 177 17.57 19.50 -9.87
C LEU A 177 17.47 18.17 -9.11
N ASN A 178 16.88 18.20 -7.91
CA ASN A 178 16.67 17.00 -7.13
C ASN A 178 15.71 16.07 -7.89
N PHE A 179 14.52 16.56 -8.23
CA PHE A 179 13.52 15.75 -8.94
C PHE A 179 14.01 15.24 -10.30
N TYR A 180 14.71 16.07 -11.06
CA TYR A 180 15.24 15.70 -12.37
C TYR A 180 16.25 14.55 -12.27
N LYS A 181 17.11 14.55 -11.24
CA LYS A 181 18.07 13.46 -11.02
C LYS A 181 17.36 12.14 -10.72
N PHE A 182 16.34 12.14 -9.86
CA PHE A 182 15.55 10.95 -9.57
C PHE A 182 14.71 10.48 -10.77
N LYS A 183 14.23 11.42 -11.60
CA LYS A 183 13.52 11.11 -12.85
C LYS A 183 14.44 10.46 -13.88
N LEU A 184 15.67 10.97 -14.04
CA LEU A 184 16.67 10.39 -14.96
C LEU A 184 17.03 8.95 -14.59
N LEU A 185 16.99 8.62 -13.29
CA LEU A 185 17.24 7.27 -12.80
C LEU A 185 16.00 6.37 -12.90
N GLU A 186 14.87 6.89 -13.40
CA GLU A 186 13.58 6.20 -13.44
C GLU A 186 13.11 5.74 -12.05
N LEU A 187 13.49 6.48 -11.00
CA LEU A 187 13.05 6.23 -9.62
C LEU A 187 11.73 6.95 -9.31
N ILE A 188 11.43 8.02 -10.04
CA ILE A 188 10.18 8.76 -9.97
C ILE A 188 9.67 9.08 -11.37
N ASP A 189 8.34 9.17 -11.50
CA ASP A 189 7.65 9.70 -12.66
C ASP A 189 7.10 11.09 -12.35
N ILE A 190 7.14 11.97 -13.34
CA ILE A 190 6.74 13.37 -13.19
C ILE A 190 5.79 13.76 -14.31
N GLU A 191 4.58 14.14 -13.95
CA GLU A 191 3.54 14.66 -14.83
C GLU A 191 3.32 16.15 -14.54
N GLU A 192 3.63 16.99 -15.53
CA GLU A 192 3.53 18.45 -15.42
C GLU A 192 2.20 18.92 -16.02
N ASN A 193 1.41 19.66 -15.24
CA ASN A 193 0.22 20.36 -15.73
C ASN A 193 0.45 21.87 -15.64
N PHE A 194 0.82 22.47 -16.78
CA PHE A 194 1.08 23.90 -16.88
C PHE A 194 -0.19 24.76 -16.82
N ALA A 195 -1.35 24.22 -17.19
CA ALA A 195 -2.60 24.98 -17.21
C ALA A 195 -3.08 25.28 -15.78
N ASP A 196 -2.91 24.30 -14.89
CA ASP A 196 -3.34 24.37 -13.49
C ASP A 196 -2.16 24.57 -12.52
N GLU A 197 -0.96 24.85 -13.04
CA GLU A 197 0.28 25.14 -12.30
C GLU A 197 0.65 24.11 -11.21
N TYR A 198 0.50 22.82 -11.51
CA TYR A 198 0.89 21.74 -10.58
C TYR A 198 1.68 20.63 -11.27
N VAL A 199 2.36 19.84 -10.44
CA VAL A 199 3.12 18.67 -10.83
C VAL A 199 2.68 17.48 -9.98
N VAL A 200 2.46 16.34 -10.61
CA VAL A 200 2.24 15.06 -9.92
C VAL A 200 3.51 14.25 -9.99
N ILE A 201 4.02 13.87 -8.83
CA ILE A 201 5.19 13.02 -8.67
C ILE A 201 4.73 11.66 -8.17
N SER A 202 4.96 10.65 -8.99
CA SER A 202 4.66 9.25 -8.68
C SER A 202 5.97 8.51 -8.40
N TYR A 203 5.96 7.64 -7.40
CA TYR A 203 7.13 6.86 -7.01
C TYR A 203 6.72 5.50 -6.43
N PRO A 204 7.56 4.46 -6.56
CA PRO A 204 7.32 3.15 -5.93
C PRO A 204 7.34 3.25 -4.41
N GLU A 205 6.54 2.43 -3.72
CA GLU A 205 6.46 2.41 -2.25
C GLU A 205 7.82 2.06 -1.62
N GLU A 206 8.58 1.21 -2.31
CA GLU A 206 9.89 0.70 -1.91
C GLU A 206 11.01 1.72 -2.04
N LEU A 207 10.80 2.85 -2.73
CA LEU A 207 11.83 3.88 -2.94
C LEU A 207 12.34 4.44 -1.60
N LYS A 208 11.44 4.62 -0.63
CA LYS A 208 11.82 5.11 0.70
C LYS A 208 12.76 4.15 1.42
N ASP A 209 12.45 2.86 1.40
CA ASP A 209 13.24 1.84 2.07
C ASP A 209 14.61 1.69 1.42
N LEU A 210 14.68 1.81 0.09
CA LEU A 210 15.93 1.89 -0.65
C LEU A 210 16.79 3.05 -0.13
N LEU A 211 16.25 4.28 -0.13
CA LEU A 211 16.97 5.48 0.29
C LEU A 211 17.42 5.43 1.77
N VAL A 212 16.58 4.89 2.65
CA VAL A 212 16.90 4.74 4.07
C VAL A 212 18.01 3.71 4.29
N SER A 213 18.03 2.62 3.51
CA SER A 213 19.05 1.59 3.64
C SER A 213 20.44 2.08 3.22
N GLU A 214 20.51 2.94 2.21
CA GLU A 214 21.76 3.55 1.71
C GLU A 214 22.37 4.55 2.72
N ILE A 215 21.57 5.44 3.29
CA ILE A 215 22.03 6.35 4.36
C ILE A 215 22.60 5.55 5.54
N LYS A 216 21.98 4.40 5.87
CA LYS A 216 22.45 3.52 6.94
C LYS A 216 23.75 2.78 6.57
N GLN A 217 23.94 2.38 5.31
CA GLN A 217 25.18 1.73 4.86
C GLN A 217 26.38 2.69 4.89
N GLU A 218 26.19 3.97 4.51
CA GLU A 218 27.25 4.99 4.65
C GLU A 218 27.59 5.30 6.12
N SER A 219 26.59 5.21 7.02
CA SER A 219 26.80 5.41 8.47
C SER A 219 27.58 4.30 9.19
N LEU A 220 27.73 3.12 8.56
CA LEU A 220 28.58 2.02 9.06
C LEU A 220 29.99 2.02 8.43
N GLY A 221 30.19 2.74 7.33
CA GLY A 221 31.47 2.83 6.62
C GLY A 221 32.35 4.02 7.02
N THR A 222 31.79 5.01 7.72
CA THR A 222 32.55 6.18 8.15
C THR A 222 31.96 6.70 9.46
N LYS A 223 32.77 6.71 10.53
CA LYS A 223 32.49 7.62 11.66
C LYS A 223 32.15 8.99 11.07
N PRO A 224 31.13 9.69 11.56
CA PRO A 224 30.84 11.03 11.08
C PRO A 224 32.12 11.83 11.23
N THR A 225 32.71 12.19 10.09
CA THR A 225 33.64 13.32 10.08
C THR A 225 32.70 14.50 10.20
N ASN A 226 32.33 14.84 11.45
CA ASN A 226 31.51 16.00 11.76
C ASN A 226 32.22 17.24 11.22
N THR A 227 31.90 17.61 9.98
CA THR A 227 32.45 18.80 9.33
C THR A 227 31.84 20.09 9.90
N ASN A 228 30.77 20.00 10.68
CA ASN A 228 30.26 21.11 11.47
C ASN A 228 30.62 20.95 12.95
N THR A 229 31.91 20.89 13.23
CA THR A 229 32.41 21.41 14.52
C THR A 229 32.12 22.92 14.50
N TRP A 230 31.36 23.41 15.48
CA TRP A 230 31.02 24.83 15.54
C TRP A 230 32.32 25.65 15.65
N SER A 231 32.61 26.48 14.64
CA SER A 231 33.85 27.26 14.65
C SER A 231 33.76 28.47 15.57
N ARG A 232 32.57 29.08 15.68
CA ARG A 232 32.32 30.25 16.51
C ARG A 232 30.83 30.43 16.77
N LEU A 233 30.45 30.53 18.04
CA LEU A 233 29.12 30.97 18.45
C LEU A 233 29.16 32.47 18.73
N SER A 234 28.19 33.21 18.20
CA SER A 234 28.14 34.67 18.28
C SER A 234 26.69 35.13 18.37
N PHE A 235 26.38 35.92 19.39
CA PHE A 235 25.04 36.46 19.57
C PHE A 235 25.05 37.83 20.25
N LEU A 236 23.99 38.59 19.99
CA LEU A 236 23.75 39.90 20.58
C LEU A 236 23.29 39.78 22.03
N LEU A 237 23.90 40.55 22.91
CA LEU A 237 23.48 40.77 24.28
C LEU A 237 22.70 42.08 24.34
N GLU A 238 21.37 41.98 24.34
CA GLU A 238 20.49 43.13 24.45
C GLU A 238 20.53 43.72 25.87
N LYS A 239 20.57 45.05 25.95
CA LYS A 239 20.53 45.74 27.24
C LYS A 239 19.25 45.39 28.01
N ASN A 240 19.44 44.97 29.25
CA ASN A 240 18.30 44.74 30.14
C ASN A 240 17.65 46.07 30.52
N LYS A 241 16.44 46.33 29.99
CA LYS A 241 15.65 47.54 30.28
C LYS A 241 15.28 47.67 31.75
N THR A 242 15.27 46.57 32.51
CA THR A 242 14.96 46.53 33.93
C THR A 242 16.20 46.42 34.82
N TYR A 243 17.39 46.72 34.30
CA TYR A 243 18.61 46.75 35.11
C TYR A 243 18.51 47.83 36.20
N ARG A 244 18.58 47.42 37.47
CA ARG A 244 18.42 48.32 38.63
C ARG A 244 19.66 48.35 39.52
N ASN A 245 20.39 47.24 39.64
CA ASN A 245 21.56 47.12 40.49
C ASN A 245 22.45 45.93 40.10
N ILE A 246 23.53 45.73 40.85
CA ILE A 246 24.51 44.65 40.66
C ILE A 246 23.94 43.22 40.74
N HIS A 247 22.73 43.05 41.29
CA HIS A 247 22.06 41.74 41.38
C HIS A 247 21.13 41.47 40.20
N THR A 248 20.90 42.45 39.34
CA THR A 248 20.16 42.27 38.08
C THR A 248 21.13 42.08 36.91
N PRO A 249 20.90 41.14 35.97
CA PRO A 249 21.81 40.95 34.86
C PRO A 249 21.79 42.19 33.96
N ARG A 250 22.99 42.67 33.61
CA ARG A 250 23.17 43.87 32.76
C ARG A 250 22.57 43.70 31.36
N PHE A 251 22.64 42.48 30.84
CA PHE A 251 22.06 42.10 29.55
C PHE A 251 21.06 40.95 29.76
N SER A 252 19.95 40.97 29.03
CA SER A 252 18.92 39.94 29.13
C SER A 252 18.11 39.92 27.84
N GLY A 253 17.91 38.72 27.29
CA GLY A 253 17.15 38.48 26.07
C GLY A 253 17.01 36.98 25.82
N THR A 254 16.34 36.62 24.73
CA THR A 254 16.21 35.24 24.26
C THR A 254 16.92 35.09 22.92
N LEU A 255 17.48 33.91 22.66
CA LEU A 255 18.08 33.57 21.37
C LEU A 255 17.42 32.31 20.81
N LEU A 256 17.28 32.26 19.49
CA LEU A 256 16.79 31.09 18.77
C LEU A 256 17.97 30.47 18.00
N ILE A 257 18.30 29.23 18.34
CA ILE A 257 19.29 28.44 17.60
C ILE A 257 18.53 27.73 16.47
N LYS A 258 18.91 28.02 15.22
CA LYS A 258 18.21 27.52 14.01
C LYS A 258 18.70 26.15 13.54
N GLU A 259 19.80 25.66 14.12
CA GLU A 259 20.48 24.43 13.74
C GLU A 259 20.99 23.73 15.01
N ASP A 260 21.23 22.43 14.94
CA ASP A 260 21.75 21.69 16.09
C ASP A 260 23.21 22.10 16.36
N VAL A 261 23.44 22.64 17.56
CA VAL A 261 24.78 23.04 18.03
C VAL A 261 25.26 22.03 19.07
N TYR A 262 26.32 21.29 18.74
CA TYR A 262 26.94 20.32 19.64
C TYR A 262 28.15 20.90 20.38
N LEU A 263 28.00 21.16 21.67
CA LEU A 263 29.11 21.56 22.55
C LEU A 263 29.73 20.32 23.21
N GLU A 264 30.92 19.91 22.75
CA GLU A 264 31.62 18.77 23.33
C GLU A 264 32.06 19.02 24.78
N LYS A 265 31.89 17.99 25.63
CA LYS A 265 32.29 18.05 27.04
C LYS A 265 33.80 18.16 27.15
N GLY A 266 34.27 19.17 27.90
CA GLY A 266 35.69 19.41 28.14
C GLY A 266 36.36 20.33 27.12
N THR A 267 35.62 20.82 26.11
CA THR A 267 36.10 21.82 25.16
C THR A 267 36.41 23.13 25.87
N LYS A 268 37.66 23.58 25.76
CA LYS A 268 38.08 24.88 26.26
C LYS A 268 37.77 25.93 25.20
N CYS A 269 37.05 26.97 25.58
CA CYS A 269 36.65 28.05 24.68
C CYS A 269 37.25 29.37 25.15
N LEU A 270 37.65 30.21 24.20
CA LEU A 270 37.86 31.62 24.43
C LEU A 270 36.51 32.32 24.35
N TYR A 271 36.25 33.24 25.27
CA TYR A 271 35.11 34.15 25.16
C TYR A 271 35.60 35.59 25.05
N GLY A 272 34.87 36.39 24.29
CA GLY A 272 35.13 37.82 24.13
C GLY A 272 33.82 38.58 24.08
N VAL A 273 33.78 39.74 24.74
CA VAL A 273 32.63 40.65 24.74
C VAL A 273 33.08 41.96 24.14
N TRP A 274 32.37 42.42 23.11
CA TRP A 274 32.62 43.70 22.46
C TRP A 274 31.44 44.63 22.74
N ASP A 275 31.70 45.76 23.37
CA ASP A 275 30.70 46.81 23.49
C ASP A 275 30.38 47.35 22.08
N ARG A 276 29.09 47.62 21.84
CA ARG A 276 28.58 48.22 20.61
C ARG A 276 27.87 49.52 20.94
N ASP A 277 27.59 50.30 19.89
CA ASP A 277 26.78 51.51 20.02
C ASP A 277 25.40 51.17 20.63
N HIS A 278 24.84 52.13 21.37
CA HIS A 278 23.56 52.01 22.08
C HIS A 278 23.54 51.09 23.32
N ASN A 279 24.72 50.83 23.93
CA ASN A 279 24.89 50.02 25.15
C ASN A 279 24.51 48.54 25.02
N ASP A 280 24.44 48.02 23.79
CA ASP A 280 24.39 46.58 23.56
C ASP A 280 25.82 46.01 23.52
N ALA A 281 25.94 44.69 23.67
CA ALA A 281 27.21 44.01 23.59
C ALA A 281 27.13 42.78 22.68
N TRP A 282 28.26 42.40 22.09
CA TRP A 282 28.35 41.21 21.27
C TRP A 282 29.21 40.17 21.99
N LEU A 283 28.63 39.03 22.35
CA LEU A 283 29.35 37.92 22.98
C LEU A 283 29.72 36.90 21.92
N THR A 284 30.99 36.50 21.93
CA THR A 284 31.47 35.42 21.08
C THR A 284 32.19 34.35 21.89
N LEU A 285 31.88 33.10 21.59
CA LEU A 285 32.55 31.91 22.09
C LEU A 285 33.25 31.22 20.91
N THR A 286 34.49 30.81 21.10
CA THR A 286 35.30 30.16 20.06
C THR A 286 36.11 29.03 20.69
N PRO A 287 36.06 27.79 20.18
CA PRO A 287 36.94 26.72 20.67
C PRO A 287 38.39 27.12 20.50
N ILE A 288 39.25 26.84 21.49
CA ILE A 288 40.67 27.18 21.37
C ILE A 288 41.33 26.44 20.20
N SER A 289 40.81 25.27 19.80
CA SER A 289 41.26 24.51 18.62
C SER A 289 41.15 25.30 17.32
N ASP A 290 40.17 26.20 17.24
CA ASP A 290 39.78 26.88 15.99
C ASP A 290 40.33 28.29 15.93
N ILE A 291 40.95 28.74 17.03
CA ILE A 291 41.75 29.95 17.04
C ILE A 291 43.04 29.62 16.30
N ILE A 292 43.07 29.93 15.01
CA ILE A 292 44.33 30.04 14.28
C ILE A 292 45.13 31.10 15.03
N VAL A 293 46.13 30.66 15.79
CA VAL A 293 47.16 31.54 16.31
C VAL A 293 47.89 32.03 15.08
N ALA A 294 47.41 33.15 14.52
CA ALA A 294 48.13 33.85 13.49
C ALA A 294 49.51 34.11 14.09
N LYS A 295 50.53 33.44 13.55
CA LYS A 295 51.92 33.84 13.72
C LYS A 295 52.12 35.13 12.93
N ASN A 296 51.31 36.15 13.18
CA ASN A 296 51.61 37.52 12.81
C ASN A 296 52.79 37.89 13.69
N LYS A 297 53.98 37.56 13.19
CA LYS A 297 55.19 38.20 13.67
C LYS A 297 54.95 39.68 13.39
N PRO A 298 54.93 40.54 14.41
CA PRO A 298 54.80 41.96 14.16
C PRO A 298 55.90 42.38 13.19
N MET A 299 55.61 43.27 12.25
CA MET A 299 56.44 43.59 11.07
C MET A 299 57.93 43.86 11.42
N HIS A 300 58.22 44.28 12.65
CA HIS A 300 59.57 44.46 13.18
C HIS A 300 60.38 43.17 13.39
N LYS A 301 59.75 41.99 13.32
CA LYS A 301 60.38 40.65 13.45
C LYS A 301 60.52 39.91 12.11
N GLU A 302 60.19 40.55 11.00
CA GLU A 302 60.48 40.04 9.66
C GLU A 302 61.93 40.35 9.25
N PRO A 303 62.57 39.53 8.39
CA PRO A 303 63.91 39.81 7.90
C PRO A 303 63.90 41.14 7.15
N LYS A 304 64.59 42.15 7.69
CA LYS A 304 64.79 43.41 6.98
C LYS A 304 65.75 43.19 5.81
N HIS A 305 65.46 43.79 4.67
CA HIS A 305 66.38 43.79 3.52
C HIS A 305 67.74 44.34 3.95
N ILE A 306 68.85 43.69 3.55
CA ILE A 306 70.21 44.05 4.01
C ILE A 306 70.51 45.54 3.78
N ALA A 307 70.02 46.12 2.68
CA ALA A 307 70.15 47.56 2.39
C ALA A 307 69.51 48.46 3.47
N ASN A 308 68.35 48.07 4.01
CA ASN A 308 67.66 48.83 5.06
C ASN A 308 68.35 48.68 6.42
N ILE A 309 68.98 47.53 6.68
CA ILE A 309 69.82 47.32 7.86
C ILE A 309 71.07 48.20 7.77
N LEU A 310 71.76 48.20 6.62
CA LEU A 310 72.95 49.02 6.37
C LEU A 310 72.64 50.52 6.50
N ASN A 311 71.55 51.00 5.91
CA ASN A 311 71.16 52.40 6.04
C ASN A 311 70.84 52.76 7.50
N SER A 312 70.10 51.91 8.23
CA SER A 312 69.83 52.15 9.66
C SER A 312 71.07 52.06 10.54
N PHE A 313 72.10 51.31 10.13
CA PHE A 313 73.38 51.22 10.85
C PHE A 313 74.23 52.47 10.65
N LEU A 314 74.23 53.04 9.43
CA LEU A 314 74.97 54.24 9.05
C LEU A 314 74.29 55.54 9.53
N ASP A 315 72.96 55.52 9.66
CA ASP A 315 72.17 56.66 10.11
C ASP A 315 72.06 56.77 11.64
N ASN A 316 72.54 55.77 12.40
CA ASN A 316 72.54 55.82 13.86
C ASN A 316 73.80 56.58 14.36
N PRO A 317 73.66 57.75 15.03
CA PRO A 317 74.79 58.58 15.44
C PRO A 317 75.73 57.89 16.46
N ASP A 318 75.24 56.92 17.24
CA ASP A 318 76.05 56.16 18.21
C ASP A 318 77.04 55.17 17.55
N ASN A 319 76.89 54.89 16.25
CA ASN A 319 77.79 54.01 15.50
C ASN A 319 78.92 54.76 14.76
N ARG A 320 79.01 56.10 14.93
CA ARG A 320 79.97 56.94 14.21
C ARG A 320 81.32 57.11 14.92
N ASP A 321 81.47 56.58 16.13
CA ASP A 321 82.67 56.72 16.96
C ASP A 321 83.47 55.41 17.13
N TYR A 322 83.44 54.51 16.15
CA TYR A 322 84.36 53.36 16.06
C TYR A 322 85.18 53.34 14.77
#